data_AF-A0A938GRD9-F1
#
_entry.id   AF-A0A938GRD9-F1
#
_cell.length_a   1.000
_cell.length_b   1.000
_cell.length_c   1.000
_cell.angle_alpha   90.00
_cell.angle_beta   90.00
_cell.angle_gamma   90.00
#
_symmetry.space_group_name_H-M   'P 1'
#
loop_
_entity.id
_entity.type
_entity.pdbx_description
1 polymer ?
#
loop_
_entity_poly.entity_id
_entity_poly.type
_entity_poly.pdbx_seq_one_letter_code
_entity_poly.pdbx_strand_id
1 'polypeptide(L)'
;MPGKIVVGFEDKPGPGEVREIFQHASWARSRTERSIALMLRASLCVVTARKDRRLVGIGRAWGDGCFRAVIDDFVVVPPERGKNVGTRIVKMLLTRLAT
;
A
#
# COMPACT_ATOMS: atom_id res chain seq x y z
N MET A 1 -3.55 2.34 25.07
CA MET A 1 -2.36 2.71 24.26
C MET A 1 -2.77 2.67 22.79
N PRO A 2 -2.44 3.66 21.95
CA PRO A 2 -2.76 3.56 20.52
C PRO A 2 -2.06 2.33 19.93
N GLY A 3 -2.80 1.48 19.21
CA GLY A 3 -2.29 0.23 18.62
C GLY A 3 -1.04 0.48 17.75
N LYS A 4 -0.04 -0.39 17.89
CA LYS A 4 1.23 -0.32 17.15
C LYS A 4 1.00 -0.52 15.65
N ILE A 5 1.51 0.39 14.83
CA ILE A 5 1.48 0.24 13.37
C ILE A 5 2.66 -0.61 12.91
N VAL A 6 2.38 -1.75 12.30
CA VAL A 6 3.37 -2.63 11.65
C VAL A 6 3.39 -2.33 10.15
N VAL A 7 4.59 -2.19 9.56
CA VAL A 7 4.78 -1.93 8.13
C VAL A 7 5.61 -3.06 7.56
N GLY A 8 5.16 -3.68 6.47
CA GLY A 8 5.80 -4.85 5.85
C GLY A 8 5.27 -5.12 4.46
N PHE A 9 5.84 -6.13 3.79
CA PHE A 9 5.49 -6.55 2.42
C PHE A 9 5.11 -8.03 2.31
N GLU A 10 5.17 -8.75 3.42
CA GLU A 10 4.83 -10.17 3.54
C GLU A 10 3.30 -10.37 3.51
N ASP A 11 2.57 -9.39 4.07
CA ASP A 11 1.10 -9.36 4.07
C ASP A 11 0.57 -8.88 2.70
N LYS A 12 -0.25 -9.72 2.06
CA LYS A 12 -0.95 -9.39 0.81
C LYS A 12 -2.35 -8.89 1.15
N PRO A 13 -2.65 -7.59 0.95
CA PRO A 13 -3.97 -7.07 1.29
C PRO A 13 -5.04 -7.63 0.35
N GLY A 14 -6.23 -7.86 0.90
CA GLY A 14 -7.39 -8.27 0.11
C GLY A 14 -7.93 -7.13 -0.75
N PRO A 15 -8.54 -7.39 -1.92
CA PRO A 15 -9.10 -6.33 -2.77
C PRO A 15 -10.14 -5.44 -2.08
N GLY A 16 -10.96 -6.01 -1.19
CA GLY A 16 -11.93 -5.26 -0.38
C GLY A 16 -11.26 -4.25 0.55
N GLU A 17 -10.20 -4.66 1.25
CA GLU A 17 -9.44 -3.78 2.15
C GLU A 17 -8.78 -2.62 1.38
N VAL A 18 -8.25 -2.92 0.20
CA VAL A 18 -7.65 -1.90 -0.67
C VAL A 18 -8.72 -0.96 -1.22
N ARG A 19 -9.91 -1.47 -1.55
CA ARG A 19 -11.04 -0.66 -1.99
C ARG A 19 -11.51 0.29 -0.89
N GLU A 20 -11.52 -0.16 0.37
CA GLU A 20 -11.84 0.67 1.54
C GLU A 20 -10.84 1.82 1.69
N ILE A 21 -9.53 1.54 1.72
CA ILE A 21 -8.53 2.60 1.87
C ILE A 21 -8.50 3.57 0.68
N PHE A 22 -8.79 3.09 -0.54
CA PHE A 22 -8.91 3.92 -1.74
C PHE A 22 -10.06 4.93 -1.66
N GLN A 23 -11.03 4.78 -0.74
CA GLN A 23 -12.03 5.83 -0.50
C GLN A 23 -11.39 7.15 -0.02
N HIS A 24 -10.19 7.09 0.57
CA HIS A 24 -9.41 8.26 1.00
C HIS A 24 -8.55 8.89 -0.11
N ALA A 25 -8.63 8.39 -1.35
CA ALA A 25 -7.88 8.87 -2.51
C ALA A 25 -8.84 9.09 -3.70
N SER A 26 -9.10 10.36 -4.05
CA SER A 26 -10.13 10.72 -5.05
C SER A 26 -9.96 10.02 -6.40
N TRP A 27 -8.72 9.82 -6.84
CA TRP A 27 -8.37 9.16 -8.10
C TRP A 27 -8.62 7.65 -8.13
N ALA A 28 -8.84 7.01 -6.97
CA ALA A 28 -8.94 5.55 -6.86
C ALA A 28 -10.33 5.04 -6.46
N ARG A 29 -11.28 5.93 -6.10
CA ARG A 29 -12.57 5.57 -5.50
C ARG A 29 -13.46 4.67 -6.36
N SER A 30 -13.40 4.82 -7.67
CA SER A 30 -14.25 4.10 -8.63
C SER A 30 -13.74 2.70 -8.97
N ARG A 31 -12.57 2.30 -8.46
CA ARG A 31 -11.99 0.98 -8.74
C ARG A 31 -12.83 -0.14 -8.11
N THR A 32 -13.03 -1.20 -8.86
CA THR A 32 -13.76 -2.39 -8.40
C THR A 32 -12.80 -3.37 -7.75
N GLU A 33 -13.30 -4.24 -6.87
CA GLU A 33 -12.46 -5.30 -6.28
C GLU A 33 -11.81 -6.20 -7.34
N ARG A 34 -12.51 -6.42 -8.47
CA ARG A 34 -11.96 -7.15 -9.62
C ARG A 34 -10.75 -6.45 -10.23
N SER A 35 -10.82 -5.13 -10.48
CA SER A 35 -9.68 -4.39 -11.06
C SER A 35 -8.53 -4.25 -10.06
N ILE A 36 -8.84 -4.11 -8.77
CA ILE A 36 -7.85 -4.10 -7.70
C ILE A 36 -7.13 -5.45 -7.59
N ALA A 37 -7.85 -6.56 -7.69
CA ALA A 37 -7.24 -7.90 -7.68
C ALA A 37 -6.26 -8.09 -8.85
N LEU A 38 -6.60 -7.58 -10.04
CA LEU A 38 -5.70 -7.57 -11.20
C LEU A 38 -4.46 -6.70 -10.95
N MET A 39 -4.66 -5.49 -10.44
CA MET A 39 -3.59 -4.55 -10.09
C MET A 39 -2.61 -5.14 -9.07
N LEU A 40 -3.11 -5.78 -8.01
CA LEU A 40 -2.28 -6.43 -6.98
C LEU A 40 -1.43 -7.57 -7.57
N ARG A 41 -2.00 -8.39 -8.45
CA ARG A 41 -1.27 -9.46 -9.13
C ARG A 41 -0.17 -8.96 -10.07
N ALA A 42 -0.38 -7.79 -10.69
CA ALA A 42 0.57 -7.19 -11.63
C ALA A 42 1.65 -6.33 -10.95
N SER A 43 1.74 -6.31 -9.62
CA SER A 43 2.67 -5.45 -8.88
C SER A 43 3.98 -6.16 -8.57
N LEU A 44 5.09 -5.43 -8.67
CA LEU A 44 6.40 -5.90 -8.24
C LEU A 44 6.48 -6.01 -6.72
N CYS A 45 5.89 -5.04 -6.02
CA CYS A 45 5.85 -5.01 -4.56
C CYS A 45 4.59 -4.28 -4.08
N VAL A 46 4.02 -4.75 -2.96
CA VAL A 46 2.98 -4.06 -2.20
C VAL A 46 3.44 -4.02 -0.75
N VAL A 47 3.46 -2.83 -0.16
CA VAL A 47 3.76 -2.62 1.25
C VAL A 47 2.48 -2.18 1.95
N THR A 48 2.16 -2.84 3.06
CA THR A 48 1.01 -2.52 3.90
C THR A 48 1.45 -1.91 5.22
N ALA A 49 0.63 -1.02 5.77
CA ALA A 49 0.69 -0.58 7.15
C ALA A 49 -0.56 -1.06 7.88
N ARG A 50 -0.37 -1.86 8.93
CA ARG A 50 -1.44 -2.52 9.70
C ARG A 50 -1.51 -1.98 11.11
N LYS A 51 -2.72 -1.69 11.58
CA LYS A 51 -3.02 -1.36 12.98
C LYS A 51 -4.22 -2.19 13.42
N ASP A 52 -4.05 -3.03 14.43
CA ASP A 52 -5.11 -3.92 14.94
C ASP A 52 -5.77 -4.75 13.80
N ARG A 53 -4.92 -5.31 12.92
CA ARG A 53 -5.27 -6.02 11.67
C ARG A 53 -5.88 -5.19 10.54
N ARG A 54 -6.25 -3.93 10.79
CA ARG A 54 -6.81 -3.04 9.76
C ARG A 54 -5.73 -2.44 8.86
N LEU A 55 -6.02 -2.34 7.57
CA LEU A 55 -5.17 -1.64 6.61
C LEU A 55 -5.30 -0.13 6.81
N VAL A 56 -4.26 0.50 7.35
CA VAL A 56 -4.21 1.95 7.60
C VAL A 56 -3.27 2.69 6.64
N GLY A 57 -2.51 1.96 5.85
CA GLY A 57 -1.67 2.51 4.79
C GLY A 57 -1.31 1.45 3.77
N ILE A 58 -1.11 1.88 2.52
CA ILE A 58 -0.64 1.06 1.41
C ILE A 58 0.30 1.87 0.53
N GLY A 59 1.29 1.20 -0.03
CA GLY A 59 2.09 1.70 -1.15
C GLY A 59 2.42 0.55 -2.09
N ARG A 60 2.42 0.82 -3.39
CA ARG A 60 2.63 -0.19 -4.42
C ARG A 60 3.78 0.22 -5.32
N ALA A 61 4.49 -0.77 -5.87
CA ALA A 61 5.43 -0.55 -6.95
C ALA A 61 5.14 -1.48 -8.11
N TRP A 62 5.29 -0.97 -9.33
CA TRP A 62 5.16 -1.72 -10.58
C TRP A 62 6.16 -1.23 -11.62
N GLY A 63 6.47 -2.06 -12.61
CA GLY A 63 7.50 -1.77 -13.59
C GLY A 63 7.91 -3.00 -14.41
N ASP A 64 9.09 -2.95 -15.00
CA ASP A 64 9.61 -4.00 -15.90
C ASP A 64 10.38 -5.12 -15.16
N GLY A 65 10.67 -4.94 -13.88
CA GLY A 65 11.41 -5.91 -13.06
C GLY A 65 12.91 -5.95 -13.34
N CYS A 66 13.46 -4.99 -14.10
CA CYS A 66 14.89 -4.93 -14.40
C CYS A 66 15.48 -3.51 -14.39
N PHE A 67 14.84 -2.53 -15.03
CA PHE A 67 15.38 -1.18 -15.20
C PHE A 67 14.55 -0.10 -14.51
N ARG A 68 13.22 -0.28 -14.43
CA ARG A 68 12.30 0.77 -13.96
C ARG A 68 11.27 0.22 -13.00
N ALA A 69 11.04 0.99 -11.94
CA ALA A 69 9.90 0.82 -11.05
C ALA A 69 9.28 2.18 -10.72
N VAL A 70 7.96 2.23 -10.66
CA VAL A 70 7.17 3.39 -10.25
C VAL A 70 6.49 3.06 -8.93
N ILE A 71 6.71 3.89 -7.92
CA ILE A 71 5.92 3.87 -6.69
C ILE A 71 4.60 4.58 -6.98
N ASP A 72 3.49 3.88 -6.78
CA ASP A 72 2.13 4.31 -7.12
C ASP A 72 1.13 3.79 -6.08
N ASP A 73 -0.13 4.21 -6.19
CA ASP A 73 -1.25 3.80 -5.33
C ASP A 73 -0.91 3.88 -3.83
N PHE A 74 -0.32 5.01 -3.46
CA PHE A 74 0.16 5.30 -2.12
C PHE A 74 -0.90 6.08 -1.31
N VAL A 75 -1.40 5.46 -0.24
CA VAL A 75 -2.46 6.05 0.60
C VAL A 75 -2.18 5.75 2.06
N VAL A 76 -2.36 6.75 2.92
CA VAL A 76 -2.46 6.59 4.38
C VAL A 76 -3.80 7.16 4.84
N VAL A 77 -4.53 6.42 5.68
CA VAL A 77 -5.82 6.88 6.21
C VAL A 77 -5.65 8.19 6.98
N PRO A 78 -6.61 9.13 6.91
CA PRO A 78 -6.45 10.46 7.52
C PRO A 78 -5.99 10.45 8.99
N PRO A 79 -6.52 9.57 9.88
CA PRO A 79 -6.08 9.54 11.28
C PRO A 79 -4.62 9.18 11.51
N GLU A 80 -3.94 8.55 10.54
CA GLU A 80 -2.54 8.09 10.69
C GLU A 80 -1.54 8.91 9.84
N ARG A 81 -2.01 9.99 9.20
CA ARG A 81 -1.15 10.97 8.51
C ARG A 81 -0.36 11.80 9.53
N GLY A 82 0.79 12.34 9.11
CA GLY A 82 1.69 13.11 10.00
C GLY A 82 2.45 12.27 11.04
N LYS A 83 2.26 10.95 11.07
CA LYS A 83 2.88 10.02 12.04
C LYS A 83 3.98 9.14 11.45
N ASN A 84 4.65 9.62 10.39
CA ASN A 84 5.71 8.90 9.67
C ASN A 84 5.33 7.54 9.04
N VAL A 85 4.04 7.17 8.99
CA VAL A 85 3.59 5.91 8.37
C VAL A 85 3.98 5.85 6.89
N GLY A 86 3.71 6.92 6.15
CA GLY A 86 4.07 7.03 4.75
C GLY A 86 5.57 6.89 4.49
N THR A 87 6.39 7.56 5.30
CA THR A 87 7.87 7.46 5.24
C THR A 87 8.33 6.01 5.41
N ARG A 88 7.74 5.27 6.35
CA ARG A 88 8.07 3.86 6.60
C ARG A 88 7.68 2.98 5.42
N ILE A 89 6.52 3.23 4.80
CA ILE A 89 6.07 2.50 3.60
C ILE A 89 7.06 2.72 2.45
N VAL A 90 7.42 3.97 2.15
CA VAL A 90 8.36 4.29 1.06
C VAL A 90 9.73 3.67 1.32
N LYS A 91 10.27 3.77 2.54
CA LYS A 91 11.54 3.13 2.89
C LYS A 91 11.51 1.62 2.65
N MET A 92 10.43 0.95 3.05
CA MET A 92 10.28 -0.49 2.82
C MET A 92 10.20 -0.84 1.33
N LEU A 93 9.47 -0.05 0.52
CA LEU A 93 9.44 -0.21 -0.93
C LEU A 93 10.84 -0.09 -1.54
N LEU A 94 11.61 0.94 -1.16
CA LEU A 94 12.97 1.14 -1.64
C LEU A 94 13.90 -0.02 -1.23
N THR A 95 13.83 -0.49 0.02
CA THR A 95 14.60 -1.65 0.49
C THR A 95 14.26 -2.91 -0.31
N ARG A 96 12.98 -3.15 -0.60
CA ARG A 96 12.54 -4.35 -1.31
C ARG A 96 12.85 -4.34 -2.81
N LEU A 97 12.95 -3.15 -3.42
CA LEU A 97 13.23 -2.98 -4.84
C LEU A 97 14.72 -2.84 -5.16
N ALA A 98 15.57 -2.66 -4.14
CA ALA A 98 17.02 -2.55 -4.30
C ALA A 98 17.74 -3.91 -4.50
N THR A 99 16.98 -4.99 -4.73
CA THR A 99 17.45 -6.37 -4.91
C THR A 99 17.10 -6.86 -6.30
#